data_AF-A0A5C7FMN5-F1
#
_entry.id   AF-A0A5C7FMN5-F1
#
_cell.length_a   1.000
_cell.length_b   1.000
_cell.length_c   1.000
_cell.angle_alpha   90.00
_cell.angle_beta   90.00
_cell.angle_gamma   90.00
#
_symmetry.space_group_name_H-M   'P 1'
#
loop_
_entity.id
_entity.type
_entity.pdbx_description
1 polymer ?
#
loop_
_entity_poly.entity_id
_entity_poly.type
_entity_poly.pdbx_seq_one_letter_code
_entity_poly.pdbx_strand_id
1 'polypeptide(L)' 'MSDSTPPKNEPEKPGDALAEKAKSAYQWWDNLATLNADDPLWMGALKIGVRVLGVLILLALSPLILLGVMLAFIAVA' A
#
# COMPACT_ATOMS: atom_id res chain seq x y z
N MET A 1 34.92 -20.72 -21.59
CA MET A 1 34.73 -19.69 -20.54
C MET A 1 33.25 -19.33 -20.53
N SER A 2 32.53 -19.70 -19.48
CA SER A 2 31.15 -19.24 -19.28
C SER A 2 31.22 -17.86 -18.61
N ASP A 3 30.86 -16.82 -19.35
CA ASP A 3 30.70 -15.46 -18.82
C ASP A 3 29.48 -15.41 -17.88
N SER A 4 29.69 -15.77 -16.63
CA SER A 4 28.74 -15.51 -15.55
C SER A 4 28.93 -14.07 -15.10
N THR A 5 28.36 -13.11 -15.84
CA THR A 5 28.28 -11.73 -15.37
C THR A 5 27.40 -11.71 -14.11
N PRO A 6 27.88 -11.17 -12.96
CA PRO A 6 27.07 -11.09 -11.75
C PRO A 6 25.88 -10.15 -11.99
N PRO A 7 24.74 -10.36 -11.30
CA PRO A 7 23.59 -9.48 -11.46
C PRO A 7 24.03 -8.07 -11.07
N LYS A 8 23.93 -7.16 -12.04
CA LYS A 8 24.17 -5.74 -11.85
C LYS A 8 23.17 -5.26 -10.81
N ASN A 9 23.64 -5.02 -9.58
CA ASN A 9 22.87 -4.32 -8.55
C ASN A 9 22.59 -2.90 -9.08
N GLU A 10 21.47 -2.73 -9.77
CA GLU A 10 20.96 -1.42 -10.14
C GLU A 10 20.63 -0.66 -8.84
N PRO A 11 21.03 0.62 -8.71
CA PRO A 11 20.71 1.38 -7.52
C PRO A 11 19.19 1.46 -7.37
N GLU A 12 18.65 0.96 -6.25
CA GLU A 12 17.22 0.98 -5.95
C GLU A 12 16.68 2.39 -6.20
N LYS A 13 15.76 2.53 -7.17
CA LYS A 13 15.15 3.84 -7.38
C LYS A 13 14.32 4.15 -6.15
N PRO A 14 14.34 5.38 -5.62
CA PRO A 14 13.54 5.74 -4.44
C PRO A 14 12.05 5.40 -4.56
N GLY A 15 11.53 5.36 -5.79
CA GLY A 15 10.17 4.92 -6.09
C GLY A 15 9.91 3.42 -5.86
N ASP A 16 10.91 2.57 -6.04
CA ASP A 16 10.77 1.11 -5.89
C ASP A 16 10.59 0.75 -4.40
N ALA A 17 11.34 1.40 -3.51
CA ALA A 17 11.19 1.23 -2.06
C ALA A 17 9.83 1.72 -1.54
N LEU A 18 9.30 2.81 -2.08
CA LEU A 18 7.95 3.31 -1.76
C LEU A 18 6.86 2.37 -2.29
N ALA A 19 7.02 1.85 -3.51
CA ALA A 19 6.09 0.89 -4.09
C ALA A 19 6.02 -0.40 -3.26
N GLU A 20 7.16 -0.93 -2.82
CA GLU A 20 7.20 -2.14 -1.99
C GLU A 20 6.58 -1.91 -0.59
N LYS A 21 6.78 -0.71 -0.01
CA LYS A 21 6.09 -0.31 1.24
C LYS A 21 4.57 -0.20 1.06
N ALA A 22 4.12 0.41 -0.03
CA ALA A 22 2.69 0.51 -0.33
C ALA A 22 2.06 -0.88 -0.52
N LYS A 23 2.75 -1.77 -1.23
CA LYS A 23 2.33 -3.16 -1.46
C LYS A 23 2.24 -3.97 -0.16
N SER A 24 3.28 -3.92 0.68
CA SER A 24 3.28 -4.61 1.98
C SER A 24 2.21 -4.07 2.93
N ALA A 25 1.99 -2.74 2.96
CA ALA A 25 0.91 -2.14 3.74
C ALA A 25 -0.47 -2.60 3.25
N TYR A 26 -0.67 -2.67 1.93
CA TYR A 26 -1.92 -3.16 1.34
C TYR A 26 -2.16 -4.63 1.68
N GLN A 27 -1.15 -5.49 1.52
CA GLN A 27 -1.22 -6.91 1.86
C GLN A 27 -1.49 -7.14 3.35
N TRP A 28 -0.89 -6.33 4.23
CA TRP A 28 -1.15 -6.39 5.66
C TRP A 28 -2.61 -6.06 5.98
N TRP A 29 -3.15 -4.99 5.39
CA TRP A 29 -4.54 -4.59 5.59
C TRP A 29 -5.52 -5.62 5.01
N ASP A 30 -5.24 -6.14 3.82
CA ASP A 30 -6.08 -7.15 3.17
C ASP A 30 -6.09 -8.46 3.97
N ASN A 31 -4.94 -8.94 4.45
CA ASN A 31 -4.87 -10.12 5.31
C ASN A 31 -5.65 -9.96 6.62
N LEU A 32 -5.68 -8.75 7.19
CA LEU A 32 -6.50 -8.47 8.38
C LEU A 32 -8.00 -8.50 8.05
N ALA A 33 -8.38 -8.07 6.85
CA ALA A 33 -9.77 -8.07 6.40
C ALA A 33 -10.25 -9.41 5.81
N THR A 34 -9.33 -10.35 5.54
CA THR A 34 -9.66 -11.68 5.00
C THR A 34 -10.52 -12.47 5.98
N LEU A 35 -11.72 -12.83 5.54
CA LEU A 35 -12.66 -13.67 6.27
C LEU A 35 -12.27 -15.14 6.07
N ASN A 36 -11.97 -15.87 7.16
CA ASN A 36 -11.79 -17.32 7.08
C ASN A 36 -13.11 -18.03 7.37
N ALA A 37 -13.32 -19.21 6.78
CA ALA A 37 -14.57 -19.96 6.94
C ALA A 37 -14.80 -20.49 8.37
N ASP A 38 -13.72 -20.66 9.15
CA ASP A 38 -13.76 -21.10 10.55
C ASP A 38 -13.90 -19.94 11.55
N ASP A 39 -13.94 -18.68 11.09
CA ASP A 39 -14.04 -17.54 11.99
C ASP A 39 -15.45 -17.43 12.60
N PRO A 40 -15.58 -17.21 13.92
CA PRO A 40 -16.85 -16.91 14.56
C PRO A 40 -17.54 -15.73 13.87
N LEU A 41 -18.87 -15.76 13.73
CA LEU A 41 -19.66 -14.71 13.05
C LEU A 41 -19.34 -13.28 13.54
N TRP A 42 -19.03 -13.11 14.83
CA TRP A 42 -18.61 -11.84 15.42
C TRP A 42 -17.28 -11.30 14.87
N MET A 43 -16.34 -12.20 14.57
CA MET A 43 -15.05 -11.88 13.96
C MET A 43 -15.25 -11.39 12.52
N GLY A 44 -16.25 -11.91 11.81
CA GLY A 44 -16.61 -11.46 10.47
C GLY A 44 -17.08 -10.00 10.44
N ALA A 45 -17.93 -9.60 11.39
CA ALA A 45 -18.39 -8.22 11.53
C ALA A 45 -17.22 -7.24 11.82
N LEU A 46 -16.27 -7.64 12.67
CA LEU A 46 -15.05 -6.88 12.95
C LEU A 46 -14.19 -6.68 11.71
N LYS A 47 -13.95 -7.73 10.92
CA LYS A 47 -13.15 -7.67 9.69
C LYS A 47 -13.80 -6.81 8.60
N ILE A 48 -15.12 -6.87 8.47
CA ILE A 48 -15.88 -5.95 7.59
C ILE A 48 -15.70 -4.51 8.08
N GLY A 49 -15.73 -4.28 9.39
CA GLY A 49 -15.43 -2.97 9.99
C GLY A 49 -14.04 -2.46 9.63
N VAL A 50 -13.01 -3.30 9.67
CA VAL A 50 -11.63 -2.95 9.26
C VAL A 50 -11.55 -2.54 7.78
N ARG A 51 -12.34 -3.20 6.92
CA ARG A 51 -12.46 -2.84 5.50
C ARG A 51 -13.11 -1.48 5.30
N VAL A 52 -14.24 -1.23 5.96
CA VAL A 52 -14.93 0.06 5.88
C VAL A 52 -14.05 1.17 6.42
N LEU A 53 -13.36 0.94 7.54
CA LEU A 53 -12.45 1.91 8.14
C LEU A 53 -11.30 2.27 7.20
N GLY A 54 -10.68 1.29 6.53
CA GLY A 54 -9.62 1.56 5.55
C GLY A 54 -10.11 2.38 4.36
N VAL A 55 -11.33 2.12 3.86
CA VAL A 55 -11.94 2.93 2.79
C VAL A 55 -12.22 4.36 3.26
N LEU A 56 -12.72 4.54 4.48
CA LEU A 56 -12.95 5.88 5.05
C LEU A 56 -11.66 6.67 5.22
N ILE A 57 -10.59 6.01 5.68
CA ILE A 57 -9.26 6.63 5.79
C ILE A 57 -8.76 7.05 4.40
N LEU A 58 -8.86 6.18 3.39
CA LEU A 58 -8.47 6.51 2.01
C LEU A 58 -9.29 7.68 1.43
N LEU A 59 -10.59 7.71 1.69
CA LEU A 59 -11.47 8.83 1.31
C LEU A 59 -11.07 10.14 1.99
N ALA A 60 -10.74 10.11 3.28
CA ALA A 60 -10.26 11.27 4.02
C ALA A 60 -8.87 11.73 3.57
N LEU A 61 -8.01 10.81 3.14
CA LEU A 61 -6.67 11.10 2.64
C LEU A 61 -6.69 11.65 1.20
N SER A 62 -7.72 11.32 0.40
CA SER A 62 -7.89 11.79 -0.97
C SER A 62 -7.72 13.32 -1.15
N PRO A 63 -8.41 14.20 -0.40
CA PRO A 63 -8.21 15.64 -0.51
C PRO A 63 -6.80 16.09 -0.11
N LEU A 64 -6.17 15.42 0.87
CA LEU A 64 -4.79 15.70 1.27
C LEU A 64 -3.79 15.32 0.17
N ILE A 65 -3.98 14.17 -0.49
CA ILE A 65 -3.15 13.73 -1.61
C ILE A 65 -3.29 14.72 -2.78
N LEU A 66 -4.51 15.11 -3.12
CA LEU A 66 -4.78 16.12 -4.15
C LEU A 66 -4.07 17.44 -3.86
N LEU A 67 -4.14 17.93 -2.61
CA LEU A 67 -3.42 19.13 -2.18
C LEU A 67 -1.89 18.95 -2.30
N GLY A 68 -1.36 17.81 -1.85
CA GLY A 68 0.07 17.51 -1.95
C GLY A 68 0.57 17.47 -3.39
N VAL A 69 -0.19 16.84 -4.30
CA VAL A 69 0.11 16.82 -5.74
C VAL A 69 0.04 18.22 -6.32
N MET A 70 -0.99 19.01 -5.99
CA MET A 70 -1.11 20.39 -6.44
C MET A 70 0.09 21.23 -6.00
N LEU A 71 0.50 21.14 -4.73
CA LEU A 71 1.67 21.83 -4.21
C LEU A 71 2.96 21.37 -4.88
N ALA A 72 3.11 20.09 -5.22
CA ALA A 72 4.27 19.58 -5.93
C ALA A 72 4.39 20.20 -7.34
N PHE A 73 3.27 20.36 -8.06
CA PHE A 73 3.25 21.06 -9.34
C PHE A 73 3.58 22.54 -9.20
N ILE A 74 3.09 23.20 -8.14
CA ILE A 74 3.44 24.61 -7.86
C ILE A 74 4.94 24.74 -7.50
N ALA A 75 5.50 23.78 -6.77
CA ALA A 75 6.90 23.83 -6.31
C ALA A 75 7.93 23.59 -7.43
N VAL A 76 7.54 22.92 -8.51
CA VAL A 76 8.42 22.63 -9.66
C VAL A 76 8.32 23.66 -10.79
N ALA A 77 7.25 24.47 -10.79
CA ALA A 77 6.98 25.52 -11.78
C ALA A 77 7.73 26.82 -11.45
#